data_AF-A0A2N2LIS7-F1
#
_entry.id   AF-A0A2N2LIS7-F1
#
_cell.length_a   1.000
_cell.length_b   1.000
_cell.length_c   1.000
_cell.angle_alpha   90.00
_cell.angle_beta   90.00
_cell.angle_gamma   90.00
#
_symmetry.space_group_name_H-M   'P 1'
#
loop_
_entity.id
_entity.type
_entity.pdbx_description
1 polymer ?
#
loop_
_entity_poly.entity_id
_entity_poly.type
_entity_poly.pdbx_seq_one_letter_code
_entity_poly.pdbx_strand_id
1 'polypeptide(L)'
;MNSKRKQQNFRPAWPFWMSSTRKMKRFQNMIIMLRFRLMTVLVRTPQKRGKAVLYKKGGFTLLEVMVAMSILAMSLVAVFYMQSQSISMAGEARFLTTASLLAQRKMAEIEMDKSTDNKSQKGDFSPDYPAYSWTSQVTDTQIARLKKIEVNVFSNVLTTGGNYQLVLYRTVGM
;
A
#
# COMPACT_ATOMS: atom_id res chain seq x y z
N MET A 1 30.16 -22.92 -17.21
CA MET A 1 30.37 -24.17 -16.45
C MET A 1 31.07 -23.81 -15.14
N ASN A 2 30.38 -23.98 -14.01
CA ASN A 2 30.74 -23.48 -12.68
C ASN A 2 31.39 -24.62 -11.86
N SER A 3 32.61 -24.43 -11.33
CA SER A 3 33.30 -25.45 -10.53
C SER A 3 33.37 -25.04 -9.05
N LYS A 4 32.89 -25.96 -8.21
CA LYS A 4 32.44 -25.79 -6.84
C LYS A 4 33.54 -25.36 -5.84
N ARG A 5 33.10 -24.55 -4.87
CA ARG A 5 33.80 -24.11 -3.65
C ARG A 5 34.40 -25.29 -2.89
N LYS A 6 35.71 -25.20 -2.60
CA LYS A 6 36.43 -26.11 -1.70
C LYS A 6 36.08 -25.79 -0.24
N GLN A 7 35.60 -26.81 0.46
CA GLN A 7 35.45 -26.81 1.92
C GLN A 7 36.84 -26.68 2.56
N GLN A 8 37.01 -25.65 3.39
CA GLN A 8 38.18 -25.47 4.24
C GLN A 8 38.16 -26.51 5.36
N ASN A 9 39.10 -27.45 5.29
CA ASN A 9 39.28 -28.51 6.26
C ASN A 9 40.30 -28.04 7.31
N PHE A 10 39.83 -27.58 8.46
CA PHE A 10 40.66 -27.17 9.59
C PHE A 10 41.40 -28.40 10.16
N ARG A 11 42.73 -28.43 9.98
CA ARG A 11 43.61 -29.34 10.74
C ARG A 11 44.34 -28.54 11.81
N PRO A 12 44.25 -28.89 13.10
CA PRO A 12 45.01 -28.19 14.13
C PRO A 12 46.49 -28.55 13.97
N ALA A 13 47.32 -27.52 13.76
CA ALA A 13 48.78 -27.63 13.79
C ALA A 13 49.25 -27.70 15.25
N TRP A 14 49.99 -28.73 15.60
CA TRP A 14 50.67 -28.84 16.88
C TRP A 14 52.14 -28.38 16.74
N PRO A 15 52.75 -27.76 17.77
CA PRO A 15 54.12 -27.27 17.69
C PRO A 15 55.15 -28.40 17.60
N PHE A 16 56.26 -28.12 16.90
CA PHE A 16 57.27 -29.06 16.42
C PHE A 16 58.19 -29.68 17.51
N TRP A 17 58.17 -29.20 18.76
CA TRP A 17 59.07 -29.67 19.83
C TRP A 17 58.37 -30.51 20.90
N MET A 18 57.55 -31.49 20.49
CA MET A 18 56.90 -32.42 21.41
C MET A 18 56.83 -33.84 20.85
N SER A 19 57.99 -34.41 20.54
CA SER A 19 58.15 -35.83 20.21
C SER A 19 59.09 -36.49 21.23
N SER A 20 58.54 -37.45 21.98
CA SER A 20 59.22 -38.57 22.63
C SER A 20 58.77 -38.76 24.09
N THR A 21 57.79 -39.65 24.30
CA THR A 21 57.86 -40.70 25.32
C THR A 21 56.80 -41.78 25.02
N ARG A 22 57.14 -43.06 25.19
CA ARG A 22 56.23 -44.21 24.94
C ARG A 22 54.97 -44.22 25.83
N LYS A 23 54.94 -43.43 26.91
CA LYS A 23 53.75 -43.26 27.78
C LYS A 23 52.60 -42.49 27.10
N MET A 24 52.90 -41.66 26.09
CA MET A 24 51.91 -40.77 25.47
C MET A 24 51.07 -41.45 24.36
N LYS A 25 51.59 -42.51 23.72
CA LYS A 25 50.81 -43.36 22.80
C LYS A 25 49.68 -44.11 23.50
N ARG A 26 49.85 -44.46 24.79
CA ARG A 26 48.79 -45.05 25.60
C ARG A 26 47.67 -44.06 25.90
N PHE A 27 47.99 -42.78 26.13
CA PHE A 27 46.98 -41.74 26.35
C PHE A 27 46.24 -41.35 25.06
N GLN A 28 46.93 -41.24 23.92
CA GLN A 28 46.28 -41.01 22.62
C GLN A 28 45.39 -42.19 22.20
N ASN A 29 45.84 -43.44 22.38
CA ASN A 29 45.00 -44.62 22.12
C ASN A 29 43.84 -44.75 23.12
N MET A 30 44.01 -44.29 24.36
CA MET A 30 42.93 -44.26 25.36
C MET A 30 41.86 -43.20 25.03
N ILE A 31 42.25 -42.04 24.49
CA ILE A 31 41.32 -41.01 24.00
C ILE A 31 40.59 -41.48 22.73
N ILE A 32 41.27 -42.20 21.83
CA ILE A 32 40.65 -42.84 20.66
C ILE A 32 39.71 -43.99 21.09
N MET A 33 40.08 -44.82 22.06
CA MET A 33 39.22 -45.87 22.62
C MET A 33 38.01 -45.34 23.38
N LEU A 34 38.14 -44.25 24.17
CA LEU A 34 37.01 -43.64 24.87
C LEU A 34 36.00 -43.04 23.89
N ARG A 35 36.49 -42.44 22.80
CA ARG A 35 35.65 -41.90 21.73
C ARG A 35 34.94 -43.00 20.92
N PHE A 36 35.51 -44.21 20.86
CA PHE A 36 34.89 -45.36 20.18
C PHE A 36 33.90 -46.12 21.07
N ARG A 37 34.17 -46.21 22.39
CA ARG A 37 33.33 -46.94 23.35
C ARG A 37 32.12 -46.14 23.86
N LEU A 38 32.10 -44.81 23.69
CA LEU A 38 30.90 -43.98 23.88
C LEU A 38 29.99 -43.93 22.64
N MET A 39 30.46 -44.32 21.46
CA MET A 39 29.71 -44.14 20.20
C MET A 39 28.95 -45.40 19.76
N THR A 40 29.03 -46.49 20.52
CA THR A 40 28.36 -47.78 20.20
C THR A 40 27.27 -48.20 21.19
N VAL A 41 27.08 -47.47 22.30
CA VAL A 41 26.08 -47.82 23.32
C VAL A 41 25.00 -46.74 23.38
N LEU A 42 23.82 -47.14 22.91
CA LEU A 42 22.50 -46.55 23.11
C LEU A 42 22.09 -45.34 22.24
N VAL A 43 21.95 -45.57 20.93
CA VAL A 43 20.72 -45.14 20.24
C VAL A 43 20.22 -46.29 19.36
N ARG A 44 19.73 -47.36 19.98
CA ARG A 44 18.72 -48.23 19.36
C ARG A 44 17.37 -47.67 19.77
N THR A 45 16.87 -46.69 19.02
CA THR A 45 15.46 -46.33 19.13
C THR A 45 14.65 -47.54 18.65
N PRO A 46 13.62 -47.99 19.39
CA PRO A 46 12.68 -48.94 18.83
C PRO A 46 12.00 -48.26 17.65
N GLN A 47 12.34 -48.68 16.43
CA GLN A 47 11.60 -48.33 15.24
C GLN A 47 10.21 -48.97 15.37
N LYS A 48 9.29 -48.27 16.06
CA LYS A 48 7.87 -48.59 16.00
C LYS A 48 7.52 -48.60 14.51
N ARG A 49 7.21 -49.78 13.96
CA ARG A 49 6.48 -49.90 12.70
C ARG A 49 5.17 -49.14 12.90
N GLY A 50 5.19 -47.85 12.64
CA GLY A 50 3.97 -47.09 12.44
C GLY A 50 3.23 -47.80 11.32
N LYS A 51 2.02 -48.26 11.61
CA LYS A 51 1.14 -48.78 10.56
C LYS A 51 1.14 -47.73 9.45
N ALA A 52 1.51 -48.11 8.23
CA ALA A 52 1.36 -47.23 7.10
C ALA A 52 -0.12 -46.87 7.05
N VAL A 53 -0.46 -45.65 7.48
CA VAL A 53 -1.80 -45.13 7.36
C VAL A 53 -1.97 -44.98 5.86
N LEU A 54 -2.67 -45.96 5.25
CA LEU A 54 -3.13 -45.84 3.88
C LEU A 54 -4.09 -44.66 3.88
N TYR A 55 -3.58 -43.48 3.52
CA TYR A 55 -4.42 -42.33 3.24
C TYR A 55 -5.32 -42.74 2.08
N LYS A 56 -6.59 -43.06 2.41
CA LYS A 56 -7.63 -43.24 1.41
C LYS A 56 -7.65 -41.92 0.63
N LYS A 57 -7.26 -41.96 -0.65
CA LYS A 57 -7.38 -40.82 -1.54
C LYS A 57 -8.87 -40.46 -1.62
N GLY A 58 -9.27 -39.46 -0.84
CA GLY A 58 -10.62 -38.91 -0.88
C GLY A 58 -10.81 -38.15 -2.19
N GLY A 59 -11.96 -38.33 -2.83
CA GLY A 59 -12.40 -37.45 -3.91
C GLY A 59 -12.90 -36.12 -3.34
N PHE A 60 -12.92 -35.08 -4.17
CA PHE A 60 -13.54 -33.80 -3.82
C PHE A 60 -15.02 -34.01 -3.51
N THR A 61 -15.48 -33.46 -2.40
CA THR A 61 -16.91 -33.48 -2.09
C THR A 61 -17.62 -32.39 -2.89
N LEU A 62 -18.89 -32.62 -3.23
CA LEU A 62 -19.71 -31.61 -3.92
C LEU A 62 -19.80 -30.31 -3.09
N LEU A 63 -19.90 -30.45 -1.76
CA LEU A 63 -19.97 -29.33 -0.82
C LEU A 63 -18.71 -28.46 -0.87
N GLU A 64 -17.53 -29.07 -0.98
CA GLU A 64 -16.25 -28.34 -1.05
C GLU A 64 -16.17 -27.44 -2.29
N VAL A 65 -16.62 -27.94 -3.45
CA VAL A 65 -16.67 -27.16 -4.68
C VAL A 65 -17.70 -26.03 -4.57
N MET A 66 -18.87 -26.30 -3.98
CA MET A 66 -19.89 -25.26 -3.78
C MET A 66 -19.38 -24.14 -2.88
N VAL A 67 -18.69 -24.46 -1.79
CA VAL A 67 -18.11 -23.45 -0.88
C VAL A 67 -17.02 -22.67 -1.60
N ALA A 68 -16.12 -23.34 -2.33
CA ALA A 68 -15.07 -22.67 -3.11
C ALA A 68 -15.65 -21.71 -4.15
N MET A 69 -16.66 -22.13 -4.91
CA MET A 69 -17.36 -21.28 -5.87
C MET A 69 -18.07 -20.10 -5.20
N SER A 70 -18.66 -20.30 -4.02
CA SER A 70 -19.32 -19.23 -3.27
C SER A 70 -18.33 -18.13 -2.87
N ILE A 71 -17.18 -18.52 -2.33
CA ILE A 71 -16.11 -17.58 -1.95
C ILE A 71 -15.56 -16.87 -3.19
N LEU A 72 -15.35 -17.60 -4.29
CA LEU A 72 -14.88 -17.02 -5.56
C LEU A 72 -15.86 -15.97 -6.08
N ALA A 73 -17.16 -16.28 -6.13
CA ALA A 73 -18.19 -15.36 -6.58
C ALA A 73 -18.23 -14.08 -5.74
N MET A 74 -18.20 -14.20 -4.40
CA MET A 74 -18.15 -13.04 -3.50
C MET A 74 -16.90 -12.19 -3.73
N SER A 75 -15.75 -12.83 -3.92
CA SER A 75 -14.48 -12.14 -4.17
C SER A 75 -14.53 -11.34 -5.47
N LEU A 76 -15.09 -11.91 -6.55
CA LEU A 76 -15.25 -11.20 -7.82
C LEU A 76 -16.18 -10.00 -7.69
N VAL A 77 -17.31 -10.13 -7.00
CA VAL A 77 -18.25 -9.02 -6.77
C VAL A 77 -17.56 -7.90 -5.99
N ALA A 78 -16.79 -8.23 -4.95
CA ALA A 78 -16.04 -7.24 -4.18
C ALA A 78 -15.04 -6.47 -5.05
N VAL A 79 -14.29 -7.17 -5.91
CA VAL A 79 -13.34 -6.54 -6.83
C VAL A 79 -14.05 -5.64 -7.84
N PHE A 80 -15.16 -6.09 -8.43
CA PHE A 80 -15.94 -5.27 -9.36
C PHE A 80 -16.49 -4.01 -8.69
N TYR A 81 -16.99 -4.14 -7.45
CA TYR A 81 -17.46 -3.01 -6.68
C TYR A 81 -16.34 -2.01 -6.39
N MET A 82 -15.18 -2.48 -5.94
CA MET A 82 -14.01 -1.63 -5.70
C MET A 82 -13.55 -0.91 -6.97
N GLN A 83 -13.57 -1.59 -8.12
CA GLN A 83 -13.20 -0.99 -9.40
C GLN A 83 -14.19 0.10 -9.81
N SER A 84 -15.50 -0.15 -9.66
CA SER A 84 -16.54 0.84 -9.95
C SER A 84 -16.39 2.07 -9.05
N GLN A 85 -16.18 1.85 -7.75
CA GLN A 85 -15.96 2.91 -6.78
C GLN A 85 -14.71 3.73 -7.11
N SER A 86 -13.61 3.07 -7.49
CA SER A 86 -12.36 3.72 -7.87
C SER A 86 -12.54 4.66 -9.07
N ILE A 87 -13.31 4.26 -10.08
CA ILE A 87 -13.61 5.09 -11.25
C ILE A 87 -14.41 6.34 -10.84
N SER A 88 -15.42 6.18 -9.99
CA SER A 88 -16.23 7.30 -9.48
C SER A 88 -15.36 8.29 -8.70
N MET A 89 -14.53 7.80 -7.77
CA MET A 89 -13.60 8.62 -7.00
C MET A 89 -12.58 9.33 -7.89
N ALA A 90 -12.07 8.68 -8.94
CA ALA A 90 -11.16 9.30 -9.89
C ALA A 90 -11.83 10.43 -10.68
N GLY A 91 -13.11 10.27 -11.04
CA GLY A 91 -13.91 11.33 -11.67
C GLY A 91 -14.09 12.54 -10.78
N GLU A 92 -14.47 12.33 -9.52
CA GLU A 92 -14.63 13.39 -8.52
C GLU A 92 -13.31 14.11 -8.25
N ALA A 93 -12.20 13.39 -8.08
CA ALA A 93 -10.88 13.99 -7.89
C ALA A 93 -10.45 14.89 -9.05
N ARG A 94 -10.76 14.48 -10.30
CA ARG A 94 -10.52 15.31 -11.49
C ARG A 94 -11.39 16.57 -11.49
N PHE A 95 -12.66 16.43 -11.12
CA PHE A 95 -13.56 17.56 -10.98
C PHE A 95 -13.05 18.56 -9.95
N LEU A 96 -12.72 18.11 -8.73
CA LEU A 96 -12.21 18.99 -7.67
C LEU A 96 -10.96 19.75 -8.11
N THR A 97 -10.02 19.06 -8.76
CA THR A 97 -8.79 19.68 -9.26
C THR A 97 -9.11 20.75 -10.30
N THR A 98 -9.94 20.43 -11.30
CA THR A 98 -10.29 21.35 -12.39
C THR A 98 -11.12 22.53 -11.88
N ALA A 99 -12.14 22.26 -11.08
CA ALA A 99 -13.01 23.27 -10.49
C ALA A 99 -12.24 24.20 -9.57
N SER A 100 -11.27 23.69 -8.78
CA SER A 100 -10.41 24.53 -7.94
C SER A 100 -9.55 25.49 -8.76
N LEU A 101 -8.98 25.02 -9.88
CA LEU A 101 -8.18 25.86 -10.77
C LEU A 101 -9.05 26.94 -11.43
N LEU A 102 -10.24 26.57 -11.91
CA LEU A 102 -11.19 27.51 -12.52
C LEU A 102 -11.68 28.55 -11.51
N ALA A 103 -12.00 28.13 -10.29
CA ALA A 103 -12.42 29.02 -9.21
C ALA A 103 -11.31 30.00 -8.84
N GLN A 104 -10.06 29.53 -8.71
CA GLN A 104 -8.90 30.39 -8.44
C GLN A 104 -8.67 31.40 -9.57
N ARG A 105 -8.78 30.99 -10.83
CA ARG A 105 -8.68 31.91 -11.98
C ARG A 105 -9.75 33.01 -11.92
N LYS A 106 -11.01 32.65 -11.68
CA LYS A 106 -12.10 33.64 -11.54
C LYS A 106 -11.94 34.52 -10.31
N MET A 107 -11.46 33.97 -9.20
CA MET A 107 -11.17 34.75 -8.02
C MET A 107 -10.08 35.80 -8.30
N ALA A 108 -9.00 35.41 -8.98
CA ALA A 108 -7.96 36.35 -9.38
C ALA A 108 -8.48 37.44 -10.33
N GLU A 109 -9.34 37.11 -11.29
CA GLU A 109 -10.00 38.11 -12.16
C GLU A 109 -10.82 39.13 -11.35
N ILE A 110 -11.60 38.66 -10.38
CA ILE A 110 -12.40 39.52 -9.50
C ILE A 110 -11.50 40.36 -8.58
N GLU A 111 -10.38 39.80 -8.11
CA GLU A 111 -9.42 40.56 -7.31
C GLU A 111 -8.72 41.66 -8.12
N MET A 112 -8.45 41.43 -9.40
CA MET A 112 -7.88 42.44 -10.29
C MET A 112 -8.87 43.56 -10.59
N ASP A 113 -10.17 43.27 -10.59
CA ASP A 113 -11.20 44.30 -10.65
C ASP A 113 -11.19 45.11 -9.33
N LYS A 114 -10.82 46.39 -9.43
CA LYS A 114 -10.80 47.32 -8.30
C LYS A 114 -12.21 47.80 -7.92
N SER A 115 -13.24 47.44 -8.71
CA SER A 115 -14.60 47.86 -8.39
C SER A 115 -15.05 47.20 -7.09
N THR A 116 -15.46 48.03 -6.13
CA THR A 116 -15.85 47.63 -4.79
C THR A 116 -17.35 47.32 -4.72
N ASP A 117 -18.03 47.23 -5.86
CA ASP A 117 -19.47 47.08 -5.90
C ASP A 117 -19.89 45.67 -5.53
N ASN A 118 -21.00 45.56 -4.81
CA ASN A 118 -21.66 44.28 -4.58
C ASN A 118 -22.24 43.80 -5.91
N LYS A 119 -21.53 42.90 -6.57
CA LYS A 119 -21.91 42.33 -7.86
C LYS A 119 -22.11 40.83 -7.71
N SER A 120 -23.20 40.34 -8.29
CA SER A 120 -23.39 38.91 -8.53
C SER A 120 -23.21 38.69 -10.03
N GLN A 121 -22.32 37.80 -10.40
CA GLN A 121 -22.11 37.43 -11.81
C GLN A 121 -22.29 35.92 -11.95
N LYS A 122 -22.71 35.49 -13.14
CA LYS A 122 -22.86 34.08 -13.48
C LYS A 122 -22.46 33.90 -14.93
N GLY A 123 -21.93 32.72 -15.25
CA GLY A 123 -21.52 32.40 -16.60
C GLY A 123 -21.09 30.96 -16.75
N ASP A 124 -20.55 30.63 -17.91
CA ASP A 124 -19.89 29.38 -18.19
C ASP A 124 -18.40 29.62 -18.52
N PHE A 125 -17.69 28.53 -18.77
CA PHE A 125 -16.29 28.55 -19.18
C PHE A 125 -16.14 28.12 -20.65
N SER A 126 -17.10 28.43 -21.51
CA SER A 126 -17.07 28.09 -22.93
C SER A 126 -16.04 28.94 -23.70
N PRO A 127 -15.31 28.40 -24.71
CA PRO A 127 -15.41 27.05 -25.27
C PRO A 127 -14.51 26.00 -24.59
N ASP A 128 -13.59 26.40 -23.72
CA ASP A 128 -12.57 25.51 -23.17
C ASP A 128 -13.14 24.47 -22.20
N TYR A 129 -14.17 24.84 -21.43
CA TYR A 129 -14.79 24.03 -20.38
C TYR A 129 -16.32 24.16 -20.38
N PRO A 130 -17.04 23.68 -21.42
CA PRO A 130 -18.49 23.82 -21.54
C PRO A 130 -19.27 23.01 -20.49
N ALA A 131 -18.62 22.00 -19.89
CA ALA A 131 -19.17 21.18 -18.82
C ALA A 131 -19.22 21.90 -17.46
N TYR A 132 -18.66 23.12 -17.36
CA TYR A 132 -18.53 23.86 -16.12
C TYR A 132 -19.25 25.21 -16.20
N SER A 133 -19.94 25.55 -15.12
CA SER A 133 -20.60 26.84 -14.95
C SER A 133 -20.15 27.46 -13.64
N TRP A 134 -20.22 28.78 -13.53
CA TRP A 134 -19.78 29.49 -12.33
C TRP A 134 -20.76 30.57 -11.91
N THR A 135 -20.71 30.92 -10.63
CA THR A 135 -21.43 32.03 -10.03
C THR A 135 -20.50 32.71 -9.04
N SER A 136 -20.33 34.03 -9.15
CA SER A 136 -19.60 34.84 -8.19
C SER A 136 -20.54 35.80 -7.47
N GLN A 137 -20.27 36.04 -6.20
CA GLN A 137 -21.01 37.00 -5.38
C GLN A 137 -20.03 37.77 -4.50
N VAL A 138 -20.09 39.10 -4.61
CA VAL A 138 -19.41 40.01 -3.69
C VAL A 138 -20.44 40.57 -2.73
N THR A 139 -20.27 40.31 -1.44
CA THR A 139 -21.20 40.72 -0.38
C THR A 139 -20.47 41.48 0.71
N ASP A 140 -21.12 42.53 1.23
CA ASP A 140 -20.64 43.23 2.41
C ASP A 140 -20.77 42.35 3.65
N THR A 141 -19.78 42.43 4.54
CA THR A 141 -19.86 41.75 5.84
C THR A 141 -20.33 42.70 6.92
N GLN A 142 -20.65 42.16 8.10
CA GLN A 142 -21.00 42.95 9.29
C GLN A 142 -19.83 43.83 9.78
N ILE A 143 -18.61 43.56 9.31
CA ILE A 143 -17.42 44.31 9.65
C ILE A 143 -17.22 45.40 8.58
N ALA A 144 -17.20 46.66 9.00
CA ALA A 144 -16.94 47.78 8.11
C ALA A 144 -15.63 47.56 7.35
N ARG A 145 -15.65 47.84 6.04
CA ARG A 145 -14.51 47.67 5.12
C ARG A 145 -14.06 46.24 4.84
N LEU A 146 -14.76 45.22 5.34
CA LEU A 146 -14.48 43.83 4.97
C LEU A 146 -15.55 43.32 4.01
N LYS A 147 -15.12 42.87 2.84
CA LYS A 147 -15.98 42.25 1.83
C LYS A 147 -15.69 40.78 1.71
N LYS A 148 -16.75 40.00 1.49
CA LYS A 148 -16.70 38.56 1.21
C LYS A 148 -16.91 38.35 -0.27
N ILE A 149 -16.00 37.63 -0.90
CA ILE A 149 -16.07 37.22 -2.30
C ILE A 149 -16.26 35.71 -2.30
N GLU A 150 -17.38 35.25 -2.86
CA GLU A 150 -17.68 33.83 -3.04
C GLU A 150 -17.67 33.50 -4.52
N VAL A 151 -16.96 32.43 -4.88
CA VAL A 151 -16.94 31.88 -6.23
C VAL A 151 -17.36 30.42 -6.14
N ASN A 152 -18.48 30.10 -6.79
CA ASN A 152 -19.01 28.76 -6.90
C ASN A 152 -18.83 28.26 -8.32
N VAL A 153 -18.27 27.06 -8.46
CA VAL A 153 -18.11 26.35 -9.74
C VAL A 153 -18.93 25.07 -9.68
N PHE A 154 -19.76 24.86 -10.70
CA PHE A 154 -20.66 23.73 -10.83
C PHE A 154 -20.29 22.92 -12.08
N SER A 155 -20.36 21.59 -11.99
CA SER A 155 -20.33 20.73 -13.15
C SER A 155 -21.74 20.39 -13.60
N ASN A 156 -21.99 20.51 -14.91
CA ASN A 156 -23.25 20.11 -15.53
C ASN A 156 -23.31 18.60 -15.83
N VAL A 157 -22.20 17.88 -15.62
CA VAL A 157 -22.04 16.46 -15.98
C VAL A 157 -22.17 15.55 -14.75
N LEU A 158 -21.82 16.04 -13.57
CA LEU A 158 -21.90 15.28 -12.31
C LEU A 158 -23.26 15.47 -11.65
N THR A 159 -23.97 14.37 -11.40
CA THR A 159 -25.26 14.39 -10.70
C THR A 159 -25.11 14.45 -9.17
N THR A 160 -23.94 14.08 -8.64
CA THR A 160 -23.61 14.09 -7.21
C THR A 160 -22.21 14.68 -7.02
N GLY A 161 -22.03 15.57 -6.03
CA GLY A 161 -20.72 16.14 -5.69
C GLY A 161 -20.14 17.14 -6.71
N GLY A 162 -20.96 17.65 -7.64
CA GLY A 162 -20.54 18.51 -8.74
C GLY A 162 -20.38 20.00 -8.39
N ASN A 163 -20.12 20.37 -7.14
CA ASN A 163 -19.96 21.76 -6.72
C ASN A 163 -18.64 22.01 -5.97
N TYR A 164 -18.01 23.14 -6.27
CA TYR A 164 -16.82 23.61 -5.59
C TYR A 164 -16.99 25.09 -5.22
N GLN A 165 -16.76 25.43 -3.96
CA GLN A 165 -16.88 26.79 -3.45
C GLN A 165 -15.52 27.31 -2.97
N LEU A 166 -15.18 28.52 -3.38
CA LEU A 166 -14.02 29.26 -2.91
C LEU A 166 -14.48 30.59 -2.31
N VAL A 167 -14.03 30.87 -1.08
CA VAL A 167 -14.41 32.09 -0.35
C VAL A 167 -13.15 32.86 0.02
N LEU A 168 -13.15 34.16 -0.26
CA LEU A 168 -12.06 35.07 0.08
C LEU A 168 -12.60 36.32 0.75
N TYR A 169 -11.84 36.86 1.69
CA TYR A 169 -12.14 38.09 2.38
C TYR A 169 -11.13 39.17 1.99
N ARG A 170 -11.63 40.32 1.54
CA ARG A 170 -10.80 41.47 1.15
C ARG A 170 -11.16 42.68 1.99
N THR A 171 -10.15 43.42 2.43
CA THR A 171 -10.31 44.74 3.04
C THR A 171 -10.36 45.83 1.97
N VAL A 172 -11.31 46.75 2.07
CA VAL A 172 -11.39 47.95 1.22
C VAL A 172 -10.56 49.06 1.87
N GLY A 173 -9.52 49.52 1.17
CA GLY A 173 -8.55 50.50 1.66
C GLY A 173 -9.11 51.93 1.82
N MET A 174 -8.39 52.75 2.61
CA MET A 174 -8.61 54.19 2.82
C MET A 174 -8.33 55.02 1.57
#